data_AF-A0A9X0AKR0-F1
#
_entry.id   AF-A0A9X0AKR0-F1
#
_cell.length_a   1.000
_cell.length_b   1.000
_cell.length_c   1.000
_cell.angle_alpha   90.00
_cell.angle_beta   90.00
_cell.angle_gamma   90.00
#
_symmetry.space_group_name_H-M   'P 1'
#
loop_
_entity.id
_entity.type
_entity.pdbx_description
1 polymer ?
#
loop_
_entity_poly.entity_id
_entity_poly.type
_entity_poly.pdbx_seq_one_letter_code
_entity_poly.pdbx_strand_id
1 'polypeptide(L)'
;MGGKIDHSNNRLDYCIAEHYLRDMIPSIDVPASTIPSEFANGYPLHHPDLSSSNIFVDEDFNISCIIDWTYCSTVPMAMLLTTPSLPQPRSDIDSSLIPFFRSGFGHTTFEEQIWISAQRSWWFSRLVSLDGLRDYHYFTELYTSIYKPKDIIDIPRLFRSARDEEMFRGLAAELRMEDRSVGKIAKDEGDYFRCMKLSNREAVARKLTLVSEFNRGFVADKRLWRWLDEALDDD
;
A
#
# COMPACT_ATOMS: atom_id res chain seq x y z
N MET A 1 16.10 16.06 -1.52
CA MET A 1 17.57 16.03 -1.57
C MET A 1 17.98 14.79 -2.35
N GLY A 2 18.60 14.98 -3.50
CA GLY A 2 19.07 13.90 -4.37
C GLY A 2 18.07 13.36 -5.40
N GLY A 3 16.93 14.01 -5.67
CA GLY A 3 15.96 13.49 -6.67
C GLY A 3 15.42 12.09 -6.33
N LYS A 4 15.30 11.78 -5.04
CA LYS A 4 15.09 10.42 -4.49
C LYS A 4 13.89 9.66 -5.04
N ILE A 5 12.81 10.36 -5.38
CA ILE A 5 11.58 9.74 -5.89
C ILE A 5 11.86 9.03 -7.22
N ASP A 6 12.58 9.68 -8.13
CA ASP A 6 12.86 9.16 -9.48
C ASP A 6 14.24 8.47 -9.57
N HIS A 7 14.98 8.39 -8.47
CA HIS A 7 16.31 7.79 -8.45
C HIS A 7 16.22 6.27 -8.69
N SER A 8 17.17 5.75 -9.47
CA SER A 8 17.35 4.32 -9.77
C SER A 8 17.18 3.38 -8.56
N ASN A 9 17.68 3.74 -7.38
CA ASN A 9 17.52 2.96 -6.16
C ASN A 9 16.05 2.77 -5.76
N ASN A 10 15.23 3.82 -5.84
CA ASN A 10 13.82 3.77 -5.50
C ASN A 10 13.03 2.98 -6.55
N ARG A 11 13.35 3.21 -7.83
CA ARG A 11 12.77 2.46 -8.95
C ARG A 11 13.08 0.95 -8.85
N LEU A 12 14.30 0.61 -8.47
CA LEU A 12 14.71 -0.78 -8.25
C LEU A 12 13.93 -1.41 -7.09
N ASP A 13 13.70 -0.69 -5.99
CA ASP A 13 12.88 -1.19 -4.89
C ASP A 13 11.45 -1.47 -5.34
N TYR A 14 10.85 -0.63 -6.20
CA TYR A 14 9.54 -0.92 -6.80
C TYR A 14 9.57 -2.19 -7.67
N CYS A 15 10.61 -2.41 -8.47
CA CYS A 15 10.76 -3.64 -9.26
C CYS A 15 10.95 -4.89 -8.37
N ILE A 16 11.67 -4.77 -7.26
CA ILE A 16 11.82 -5.86 -6.27
C ILE A 16 10.47 -6.14 -5.61
N ALA A 17 9.74 -5.10 -5.20
CA ALA A 17 8.41 -5.23 -4.64
C ALA A 17 7.46 -5.92 -5.64
N GLU A 18 7.45 -5.51 -6.90
CA GLU A 18 6.69 -6.13 -7.99
C GLU A 18 7.02 -7.63 -8.12
N HIS A 19 8.30 -8.00 -8.12
CA HIS A 19 8.73 -9.38 -8.21
C HIS A 19 8.14 -10.24 -7.08
N TYR A 20 8.26 -9.78 -5.83
CA TYR A 20 7.65 -10.46 -4.70
C TYR A 20 6.13 -10.50 -4.76
N LEU A 21 5.49 -9.40 -5.19
CA LEU A 21 4.03 -9.35 -5.35
C LEU A 21 3.55 -10.37 -6.37
N ARG A 22 4.27 -10.56 -7.47
CA ARG A 22 3.96 -11.55 -8.50
C ARG A 22 3.96 -12.97 -7.94
N ASP A 23 4.94 -13.30 -7.11
CA ASP A 23 5.04 -14.60 -6.45
C ASP A 23 3.96 -14.81 -5.38
N MET A 24 3.46 -13.72 -4.80
CA MET A 24 2.39 -13.74 -3.80
C MET A 24 1.00 -13.95 -4.41
N ILE A 25 0.76 -13.57 -5.68
CA ILE A 25 -0.56 -13.63 -6.34
C ILE A 25 -1.29 -14.97 -6.13
N PRO A 26 -0.69 -16.16 -6.34
CA PRO A 26 -1.38 -17.43 -6.16
C PRO A 26 -1.90 -17.67 -4.74
N SER A 27 -1.29 -17.01 -3.74
CA SER A 27 -1.69 -17.11 -2.33
C SER A 27 -2.68 -16.00 -1.91
N ILE A 28 -2.95 -15.03 -2.78
CA ILE A 28 -3.96 -13.98 -2.56
C ILE A 28 -5.33 -14.47 -2.99
N ASP A 29 -5.38 -15.30 -4.03
CA ASP A 29 -6.64 -15.80 -4.58
C ASP A 29 -7.37 -16.76 -3.61
N VAL A 30 -8.65 -16.99 -3.89
CA VAL A 30 -9.51 -17.91 -3.14
C VAL A 30 -9.49 -19.26 -3.84
N PRO A 31 -9.17 -20.37 -3.15
CA PRO A 31 -9.34 -21.69 -3.75
C PRO A 31 -10.81 -21.90 -4.15
N ALA A 32 -11.06 -22.28 -5.40
CA ALA A 32 -12.43 -22.44 -5.93
C ALA A 32 -13.31 -23.38 -5.07
N SER A 33 -12.70 -24.34 -4.36
CA SER A 33 -13.38 -25.24 -3.42
C SER A 33 -13.97 -24.54 -2.18
N THR A 34 -13.50 -23.34 -1.85
CA THR A 34 -13.95 -22.57 -0.68
C THR A 34 -14.99 -21.51 -1.03
N ILE A 35 -15.28 -21.33 -2.33
CA ILE A 35 -16.32 -20.43 -2.81
C ILE A 35 -17.65 -21.19 -2.77
N PRO A 36 -18.69 -20.67 -2.09
CA PRO A 36 -20.03 -21.26 -2.13
C PRO A 36 -20.50 -21.49 -3.57
N SER A 37 -21.22 -22.59 -3.82
CA SER A 37 -21.62 -22.99 -5.18
C SER A 37 -22.42 -21.92 -5.94
N GLU A 38 -23.15 -21.08 -5.22
CA GLU A 38 -23.87 -19.91 -5.72
C GLU A 38 -22.95 -18.83 -6.35
N PHE A 39 -21.68 -18.80 -5.96
CA PHE A 39 -20.65 -17.88 -6.45
C PHE A 39 -19.54 -18.57 -7.26
N ALA A 40 -19.60 -19.89 -7.44
CA ALA A 40 -18.50 -20.68 -7.99
C ALA A 40 -18.16 -20.40 -9.47
N ASN A 41 -19.08 -19.79 -10.24
CA ASN A 41 -18.95 -19.62 -11.69
C ASN A 41 -18.81 -18.16 -12.15
N GLY A 42 -18.43 -17.22 -11.27
CA GLY A 42 -18.43 -15.81 -11.65
C GLY A 42 -17.40 -14.94 -10.97
N TYR A 43 -17.09 -13.82 -11.64
CA TYR A 43 -16.46 -12.65 -11.04
C TYR A 43 -17.57 -11.67 -10.65
N PRO A 44 -17.84 -11.45 -9.34
CA PRO A 44 -18.88 -10.52 -8.92
C PRO A 44 -18.59 -9.09 -9.36
N LEU A 45 -19.67 -8.31 -9.55
CA LEU A 45 -19.58 -6.88 -9.80
C LEU A 45 -19.13 -6.16 -8.51
N HIS A 46 -18.14 -5.28 -8.64
CA HIS A 46 -17.56 -4.52 -7.55
C HIS A 46 -17.67 -3.01 -7.79
N HIS A 47 -18.02 -2.30 -6.72
CA HIS A 47 -18.09 -0.85 -6.68
C HIS A 47 -16.71 -0.27 -6.35
N PRO A 48 -16.07 0.51 -7.24
CA PRO A 48 -14.68 0.94 -7.07
C PRO A 48 -14.49 1.96 -5.94
N ASP A 49 -15.54 2.74 -5.61
CA ASP A 49 -15.51 3.74 -4.56
C ASP A 49 -16.65 3.55 -3.55
N LEU A 50 -16.68 2.42 -2.83
CA LEU A 50 -17.72 2.17 -1.82
C LEU A 50 -17.46 2.99 -0.55
N SER A 51 -17.67 4.30 -0.67
CA SER A 51 -17.51 5.31 0.38
C SER A 51 -18.86 5.63 1.05
N SER A 52 -18.81 6.24 2.23
CA SER A 52 -20.01 6.71 2.95
C SER A 52 -20.84 7.72 2.15
N SER A 53 -20.24 8.50 1.25
CA SER A 53 -20.97 9.43 0.39
C SER A 53 -21.75 8.74 -0.74
N ASN A 54 -21.41 7.48 -1.04
CA ASN A 54 -22.06 6.70 -2.09
C ASN A 54 -23.10 5.71 -1.53
N ILE A 55 -23.32 5.70 -0.21
CA ILE A 55 -24.29 4.85 0.48
C ILE A 55 -25.35 5.74 1.12
N PHE A 56 -26.60 5.61 0.67
CA PHE A 56 -27.74 6.28 1.27
C PHE A 56 -28.46 5.34 2.19
N VAL A 57 -28.85 5.85 3.36
CA VAL A 57 -29.63 5.12 4.36
C VAL A 57 -30.93 5.85 4.66
N ASP A 58 -31.96 5.12 5.04
CA ASP A 58 -33.22 5.67 5.54
C ASP A 58 -33.14 6.01 7.04
N GLU A 59 -34.27 6.41 7.64
CA GLU A 59 -34.37 6.79 9.07
C GLU A 59 -34.07 5.61 10.03
N ASP A 60 -34.22 4.38 9.55
CA ASP A 60 -33.98 3.14 10.29
C ASP A 60 -32.59 2.54 10.01
N PHE A 61 -31.72 3.28 9.32
CA PHE A 61 -30.37 2.86 8.88
C PHE A 61 -30.35 1.71 7.85
N ASN A 62 -31.45 1.43 7.16
CA ASN A 62 -31.42 0.49 6.03
C ASN A 62 -30.81 1.17 4.80
N ILE A 63 -29.99 0.44 4.05
CA ILE A 63 -29.44 0.95 2.79
C ILE A 63 -30.57 1.13 1.78
N SER A 64 -30.86 2.38 1.43
CA SER A 64 -31.91 2.75 0.46
C SER A 64 -31.36 2.86 -0.96
N CYS A 65 -30.08 3.23 -1.12
CA CYS A 65 -29.44 3.35 -2.43
C CYS A 65 -27.92 3.24 -2.33
N ILE A 66 -27.29 2.70 -3.38
CA ILE A 66 -25.86 2.82 -3.65
C ILE A 66 -25.71 3.51 -5.02
N ILE A 67 -24.98 4.61 -5.05
CA ILE A 67 -24.79 5.44 -6.26
C ILE A 67 -23.34 5.40 -6.75
N ASP A 68 -23.08 6.07 -7.87
CA ASP A 68 -21.76 6.25 -8.47
C ASP A 68 -21.04 4.94 -8.86
N TRP A 69 -21.79 4.07 -9.53
CA TRP A 69 -21.29 2.84 -10.15
C TRP A 69 -20.35 3.08 -11.36
N THR A 70 -19.86 4.30 -11.54
CA THR A 70 -18.91 4.62 -12.60
C THR A 70 -17.65 3.79 -12.41
N TYR A 71 -17.13 3.19 -13.49
CA TYR A 71 -15.97 2.29 -13.46
C TYR A 71 -16.17 1.00 -12.64
N CYS A 72 -17.41 0.59 -12.35
CA CYS A 72 -17.67 -0.74 -11.82
C CYS A 72 -17.08 -1.83 -12.73
N SER A 73 -16.56 -2.88 -12.11
CA SER A 73 -15.87 -3.96 -12.80
C SER A 73 -16.14 -5.28 -12.11
N THR A 74 -15.93 -6.37 -12.82
CA THR A 74 -15.97 -7.70 -12.22
C THR A 74 -14.62 -8.02 -11.58
N VAL A 75 -14.61 -8.51 -10.34
CA VAL A 75 -13.38 -8.77 -9.57
C VAL A 75 -13.36 -10.19 -9.00
N PRO A 76 -12.20 -10.72 -8.56
CA PRO A 76 -12.14 -11.98 -7.81
C PRO A 76 -12.97 -11.91 -6.52
N MET A 77 -13.50 -13.05 -6.07
CA MET A 77 -14.38 -13.12 -4.89
C MET A 77 -13.73 -12.52 -3.63
N ALA A 78 -12.42 -12.72 -3.43
CA ALA A 78 -11.70 -12.11 -2.32
C ALA A 78 -11.79 -10.58 -2.33
N MET A 79 -11.75 -9.93 -3.50
CA MET A 79 -11.86 -8.47 -3.57
C MET A 79 -13.26 -7.98 -3.17
N LEU A 80 -14.33 -8.68 -3.59
CA LEU A 80 -15.69 -8.35 -3.16
C LEU A 80 -15.84 -8.42 -1.62
N LEU A 81 -15.20 -9.41 -1.00
CA LEU A 81 -15.27 -9.66 0.43
C LEU A 81 -14.32 -8.79 1.26
N THR A 82 -13.60 -7.85 0.63
CA THR A 82 -12.80 -6.88 1.37
C THR A 82 -13.74 -6.01 2.21
N THR A 83 -13.45 -5.88 3.51
CA THR A 83 -14.24 -5.00 4.38
C THR A 83 -14.05 -3.55 3.91
N PRO A 84 -15.13 -2.82 3.60
CA PRO A 84 -15.00 -1.46 3.11
C PRO A 84 -14.40 -0.56 4.20
N SER A 85 -13.40 0.23 3.83
CA SER A 85 -12.90 1.30 4.67
C SER A 85 -13.88 2.49 4.63
N LEU A 86 -14.24 3.01 5.80
CA LEU A 86 -15.10 4.18 5.94
C LEU A 86 -14.35 5.33 6.63
N PRO A 87 -14.64 6.60 6.32
CA PRO A 87 -15.69 7.08 5.41
C PRO A 87 -15.35 6.95 3.92
N GLN A 88 -14.09 6.63 3.58
CA GLN A 88 -13.60 6.49 2.21
C GLN A 88 -12.74 5.22 2.05
N PRO A 89 -12.70 4.59 0.85
CA PRO A 89 -11.96 3.34 0.62
C PRO A 89 -10.46 3.40 0.94
N ARG A 90 -9.88 4.60 0.89
CA ARG A 90 -8.45 4.83 1.18
C ARG A 90 -8.11 4.85 2.67
N SER A 91 -9.11 4.93 3.54
CA SER A 91 -8.90 4.89 4.98
C SER A 91 -8.41 3.51 5.42
N ASP A 92 -7.79 3.43 6.60
CA ASP A 92 -7.54 2.15 7.23
C ASP A 92 -8.88 1.49 7.62
N ILE A 93 -8.94 0.16 7.55
CA ILE A 93 -10.11 -0.60 8.01
C ILE A 93 -10.19 -0.50 9.52
N ASP A 94 -11.34 -0.07 10.04
CA ASP A 94 -11.64 -0.16 11.46
C ASP A 94 -11.89 -1.63 11.84
N SER A 95 -11.00 -2.20 12.64
CA SER A 95 -11.07 -3.60 13.04
C SER A 95 -12.34 -3.93 13.83
N SER A 96 -12.97 -2.94 14.46
CA SER A 96 -14.25 -3.12 15.15
C SER A 96 -15.43 -3.34 14.19
N LEU A 97 -15.32 -2.91 12.93
CA LEU A 97 -16.36 -3.05 11.90
C LEU A 97 -16.30 -4.38 11.16
N ILE A 98 -15.14 -5.06 11.16
CA ILE A 98 -14.94 -6.34 10.45
C ILE A 98 -15.98 -7.39 10.84
N PRO A 99 -16.27 -7.66 12.13
CA PRO A 99 -17.26 -8.67 12.51
C PRO A 99 -18.67 -8.33 12.01
N PHE A 100 -19.05 -7.05 12.04
CA PHE A 100 -20.36 -6.60 11.56
C PHE A 100 -20.49 -6.78 10.05
N PHE A 101 -19.49 -6.36 9.27
CA PHE A 101 -19.47 -6.57 7.84
C PHE A 101 -19.57 -8.06 7.48
N ARG A 102 -18.75 -8.91 8.11
CA ARG A 102 -18.81 -10.38 7.89
C ARG A 102 -20.17 -10.97 8.26
N SER A 103 -20.80 -10.49 9.34
CA SER A 103 -22.14 -10.96 9.76
C SER A 103 -23.26 -10.54 8.81
N GLY A 104 -23.08 -9.46 8.04
CA GLY A 104 -24.05 -8.99 7.04
C GLY A 104 -24.32 -10.00 5.93
N PHE A 105 -23.41 -10.95 5.71
CA PHE A 105 -23.61 -12.05 4.76
C PHE A 105 -24.54 -13.15 5.28
N GLY A 106 -24.92 -13.13 6.57
CA GLY A 106 -26.03 -13.82 7.27
C GLY A 106 -26.48 -15.21 6.81
N HIS A 107 -26.89 -15.35 5.56
CA HIS A 107 -27.37 -16.57 4.94
C HIS A 107 -26.28 -17.40 4.25
N THR A 108 -25.12 -16.80 3.96
CA THR A 108 -23.98 -17.47 3.34
C THR A 108 -22.85 -17.63 4.37
N THR A 109 -22.50 -18.87 4.68
CA THR A 109 -21.34 -19.18 5.52
C THR A 109 -20.08 -19.22 4.68
N PHE A 110 -19.13 -18.37 5.03
CA PHE A 110 -17.82 -18.29 4.41
C PHE A 110 -16.76 -18.92 5.31
N GLU A 111 -15.90 -19.76 4.77
CA GLU A 111 -14.76 -20.34 5.50
C GLU A 111 -13.75 -19.26 5.90
N GLU A 112 -13.03 -19.43 7.01
CA GLU A 112 -12.04 -18.42 7.46
C GLU A 112 -10.98 -18.11 6.39
N GLN A 113 -10.64 -19.09 5.55
CA GLN A 113 -9.66 -18.93 4.49
C GLN A 113 -10.05 -17.84 3.47
N ILE A 114 -11.34 -17.68 3.15
CA ILE A 114 -11.77 -16.65 2.19
C ILE A 114 -11.59 -15.25 2.76
N TRP A 115 -11.78 -15.08 4.07
CA TRP A 115 -11.57 -13.81 4.74
C TRP A 115 -10.09 -13.44 4.83
N ILE A 116 -9.22 -14.44 4.99
CA ILE A 116 -7.76 -14.25 4.89
C ILE A 116 -7.40 -13.78 3.47
N SER A 117 -7.93 -14.43 2.43
CA SER A 117 -7.72 -14.02 1.04
C SER A 117 -8.29 -12.62 0.75
N ALA A 118 -9.44 -12.27 1.33
CA ALA A 118 -10.02 -10.93 1.22
C ALA A 118 -9.12 -9.86 1.84
N GLN A 119 -8.58 -10.12 3.04
CA GLN A 119 -7.63 -9.21 3.67
C GLN A 119 -6.34 -9.07 2.85
N ARG A 120 -5.83 -10.17 2.28
CA ARG A 120 -4.66 -10.15 1.39
C ARG A 120 -4.93 -9.34 0.11
N SER A 121 -6.12 -9.53 -0.48
CA SER A 121 -6.58 -8.76 -1.64
C SER A 121 -6.69 -7.27 -1.33
N TRP A 122 -7.13 -6.91 -0.12
CA TRP A 122 -7.14 -5.52 0.33
C TRP A 122 -5.73 -4.94 0.34
N TRP A 123 -4.77 -5.54 1.06
CA TRP A 123 -3.38 -5.05 1.10
C TRP A 123 -2.73 -4.97 -0.28
N PHE A 124 -2.94 -6.01 -1.10
CA PHE A 124 -2.46 -6.04 -2.48
C PHE A 124 -3.02 -4.88 -3.30
N SER A 125 -4.34 -4.63 -3.23
CA SER A 125 -4.98 -3.54 -3.97
C SER A 125 -4.43 -2.17 -3.58
N ARG A 126 -4.12 -1.93 -2.29
CA ARG A 126 -3.50 -0.69 -1.82
C ARG A 126 -2.08 -0.50 -2.37
N LEU A 127 -1.32 -1.58 -2.54
CA LEU A 127 0.03 -1.53 -3.10
C LEU A 127 0.01 -1.25 -4.61
N VAL A 128 -0.84 -1.94 -5.37
CA VAL A 128 -0.82 -1.83 -6.84
C VAL A 128 -1.57 -0.61 -7.38
N SER A 129 -2.47 -0.03 -6.59
CA SER A 129 -3.12 1.24 -6.94
C SER A 129 -2.20 2.45 -6.74
N LEU A 130 -1.10 2.29 -6.00
CA LEU A 130 -0.13 3.36 -5.70
C LEU A 130 -0.80 4.63 -5.13
N ASP A 131 -1.90 4.45 -4.41
CA ASP A 131 -2.72 5.54 -3.86
C ASP A 131 -2.65 5.63 -2.32
N GLY A 132 -1.78 4.82 -1.71
CA GLY A 132 -1.55 4.74 -0.27
C GLY A 132 -0.31 5.52 0.18
N LEU A 133 -0.25 5.84 1.47
CA LEU A 133 0.95 6.42 2.13
C LEU A 133 1.67 5.40 3.02
N ARG A 134 1.20 4.14 3.04
CA ARG A 134 1.61 3.10 3.99
C ARG A 134 2.11 1.85 3.29
N ASP A 135 2.72 1.99 2.11
CA ASP A 135 3.16 0.88 1.26
C ASP A 135 4.06 -0.11 2.02
N TYR A 136 4.98 0.40 2.83
CA TYR A 136 5.82 -0.43 3.70
C TYR A 136 4.99 -1.34 4.62
N HIS A 137 3.93 -0.79 5.24
CA HIS A 137 3.04 -1.55 6.11
C HIS A 137 2.23 -2.58 5.32
N TYR A 138 1.60 -2.18 4.22
CA TYR A 138 0.79 -3.08 3.40
C TYR A 138 1.61 -4.25 2.85
N PHE A 139 2.83 -3.98 2.38
CA PHE A 139 3.74 -5.02 1.91
C PHE A 139 4.15 -5.95 3.06
N THR A 140 4.49 -5.40 4.22
CA THR A 140 4.88 -6.19 5.41
C THR A 140 3.77 -7.12 5.87
N GLU A 141 2.53 -6.63 5.97
CA GLU A 141 1.37 -7.42 6.37
C GLU A 141 1.05 -8.52 5.35
N LEU A 142 1.06 -8.19 4.05
CA LEU A 142 0.82 -9.15 2.98
C LEU A 142 1.87 -10.26 2.97
N TYR A 143 3.15 -9.88 3.01
CA TYR A 143 4.27 -10.81 3.05
C TYR A 143 4.20 -11.74 4.27
N THR A 144 3.96 -11.17 5.45
CA THR A 144 3.87 -11.93 6.71
C THR A 144 2.67 -12.88 6.69
N SER A 145 1.53 -12.44 6.17
CA SER A 145 0.33 -13.25 6.03
C SER A 145 0.57 -14.49 5.14
N ILE A 146 1.31 -14.34 4.04
CA ILE A 146 1.56 -15.41 3.06
C ILE A 146 2.68 -16.35 3.52
N TYR A 147 3.87 -15.83 3.82
CA TYR A 147 5.04 -16.63 4.10
C TYR A 147 5.15 -17.09 5.57
N LYS A 148 4.38 -16.48 6.48
CA LYS A 148 4.34 -16.80 7.92
C LYS A 148 5.73 -17.00 8.53
N PRO A 149 6.62 -16.00 8.43
CA PRO A 149 7.97 -16.11 8.98
C PRO A 149 7.92 -16.37 10.49
N LYS A 150 8.89 -17.14 11.01
CA LYS A 150 8.97 -17.48 12.44
C LYS A 150 9.34 -16.27 13.30
N ASP A 151 10.14 -15.37 12.75
CA ASP A 151 10.61 -14.15 13.40
C ASP A 151 10.03 -12.91 12.72
N ILE A 152 10.12 -11.76 13.39
CA ILE A 152 9.75 -10.46 12.80
C ILE A 152 10.54 -10.25 11.51
N ILE A 153 9.82 -10.01 10.41
CA ILE A 153 10.43 -9.83 9.10
C ILE A 153 11.17 -8.48 9.02
N ASP A 154 12.42 -8.53 8.56
CA ASP A 154 13.23 -7.35 8.22
C ASP A 154 13.12 -7.11 6.71
N ILE A 155 12.09 -6.35 6.30
CA ILE A 155 11.84 -6.01 4.89
C ILE A 155 13.04 -5.25 4.28
N PRO A 156 13.68 -4.27 4.94
CA PRO A 156 14.89 -3.66 4.43
C PRO A 156 16.01 -4.68 4.13
N ARG A 157 16.20 -5.70 4.98
CA ARG A 157 17.17 -6.77 4.71
C ARG A 157 16.73 -7.65 3.55
N LEU A 158 15.46 -8.01 3.47
CA LEU A 158 14.89 -8.77 2.36
C LEU A 158 15.20 -8.10 1.01
N PHE A 159 14.93 -6.80 0.90
CA PHE A 159 15.18 -6.04 -0.33
C PHE A 159 16.67 -5.90 -0.64
N ARG A 160 17.53 -5.72 0.38
CA ARG A 160 18.98 -5.73 0.18
C ARG A 160 19.48 -7.07 -0.36
N SER A 161 18.99 -8.18 0.17
CA SER A 161 19.34 -9.51 -0.33
C SER A 161 18.88 -9.70 -1.77
N ALA A 162 17.68 -9.24 -2.13
CA ALA A 162 17.20 -9.27 -3.51
C ALA A 162 18.09 -8.45 -4.45
N ARG A 163 18.56 -7.27 -4.03
CA ARG A 163 19.48 -6.43 -4.84
C ARG A 163 20.81 -7.12 -5.19
N ASP A 164 21.24 -8.10 -4.40
CA ASP A 164 22.47 -8.85 -4.65
C ASP A 164 22.28 -9.98 -5.69
N GLU A 165 21.04 -10.32 -6.04
CA GLU A 165 20.73 -11.31 -7.07
C GLU A 165 21.07 -10.80 -8.47
N GLU A 166 21.53 -11.69 -9.35
CA GLU A 166 22.04 -11.34 -10.69
C GLU A 166 21.04 -10.54 -11.53
N MET A 167 19.77 -10.95 -11.50
CA MET A 167 18.67 -10.28 -12.21
C MET A 167 18.54 -8.81 -11.80
N PHE A 168 18.55 -8.52 -10.49
CA PHE A 168 18.39 -7.15 -9.99
C PHE A 168 19.66 -6.32 -10.12
N ARG A 169 20.84 -6.95 -10.13
CA ARG A 169 22.11 -6.25 -10.42
C ARG A 169 22.16 -5.74 -11.86
N GLY A 170 21.69 -6.53 -12.83
CA GLY A 170 21.56 -6.10 -14.21
C GLY A 170 20.61 -4.91 -14.34
N LEU A 171 19.40 -5.06 -13.79
CA LEU A 171 18.39 -4.00 -13.79
C LEU A 171 18.86 -2.71 -13.09
N ALA A 172 19.60 -2.83 -11.99
CA ALA A 172 20.18 -1.68 -11.28
C ALA A 172 21.14 -0.87 -12.16
N ALA A 173 21.95 -1.56 -12.99
CA ALA A 173 22.85 -0.90 -13.92
C ALA A 173 22.09 -0.14 -15.02
N GLU A 174 21.01 -0.72 -15.53
CA GLU A 174 20.14 -0.10 -16.53
C GLU A 174 19.45 1.15 -15.98
N LEU A 175 18.78 1.04 -14.83
CA LEU A 175 18.08 2.16 -14.19
C LEU A 175 19.02 3.33 -13.87
N ARG A 176 20.27 3.04 -13.50
CA ARG A 176 21.27 4.07 -13.20
C ARG A 176 21.66 4.90 -14.44
N MET A 177 21.55 4.35 -15.65
CA MET A 177 21.83 5.12 -16.88
C MET A 177 20.81 6.24 -17.12
N GLU A 178 19.61 6.10 -16.56
CA GLU A 178 18.52 7.07 -16.67
C GLU A 178 18.53 8.09 -15.51
N ASP A 179 19.43 7.95 -14.54
CA ASP A 179 19.54 8.88 -13.43
C ASP A 179 19.95 10.28 -13.92
N ARG A 180 19.29 11.28 -13.34
CA ARG A 180 19.61 12.68 -13.61
C ARG A 180 21.00 13.02 -13.06
N SER A 181 21.70 13.92 -13.75
CA SER A 181 23.00 14.39 -13.26
C SER A 181 22.88 15.13 -11.92
N VAL A 182 23.89 14.95 -11.06
CA VAL A 182 23.98 15.59 -9.74
C VAL A 182 23.83 17.11 -9.83
N GLY A 183 24.43 17.73 -10.85
CA GLY A 183 24.33 19.18 -11.07
C GLY A 183 22.91 19.64 -11.39
N LYS A 184 22.15 18.86 -12.19
CA LYS A 184 20.75 19.17 -12.50
C LYS A 184 19.86 19.00 -11.27
N ILE A 185 20.11 17.97 -10.45
CA ILE A 185 19.38 17.76 -9.20
C ILE A 185 19.65 18.91 -8.22
N ALA A 186 20.93 19.26 -7.99
CA ALA A 186 21.30 20.32 -7.06
C ALA A 186 20.71 21.68 -7.47
N LYS A 187 20.67 21.97 -8.77
CA LYS A 187 20.04 23.18 -9.29
C LYS A 187 18.54 23.22 -8.99
N ASP A 188 17.81 22.17 -9.39
CA ASP A 188 16.35 22.11 -9.20
C ASP A 188 15.96 22.15 -7.71
N GLU A 189 16.73 21.50 -6.84
CA GLU A 189 16.51 21.54 -5.39
C GLU A 189 16.76 22.94 -4.82
N GLY A 190 17.84 23.60 -5.24
CA GLY A 190 18.12 24.98 -4.85
C GLY A 190 17.03 25.96 -5.32
N ASP A 191 16.52 25.77 -6.53
CA ASP A 191 15.43 26.57 -7.08
C ASP A 191 14.12 26.33 -6.31
N TYR A 192 13.80 25.07 -5.97
CA TYR A 192 12.62 24.70 -5.19
C TYR A 192 12.61 25.34 -3.79
N PHE A 193 13.65 25.14 -2.99
CA PHE A 193 13.70 25.66 -1.61
C PHE A 193 13.73 27.19 -1.58
N ARG A 194 14.39 27.83 -2.57
CA ARG A 194 14.39 29.28 -2.72
C ARG A 194 13.01 29.83 -3.06
N CYS A 195 12.32 29.21 -4.03
CA CYS A 195 10.99 29.63 -4.48
C CYS A 195 9.95 29.51 -3.36
N MET A 196 9.99 28.40 -2.63
CA MET A 196 9.03 28.11 -1.57
C MET A 196 9.31 28.87 -0.25
N LYS A 197 10.46 29.56 -0.13
CA LYS A 197 10.92 30.23 1.11
C LYS A 197 10.96 29.29 2.32
N LEU A 198 11.33 28.02 2.11
CA LEU A 198 11.30 26.97 3.13
C LEU A 198 12.70 26.65 3.69
N SER A 199 13.42 27.65 4.20
CA SER A 199 14.81 27.47 4.68
C SER A 199 14.93 26.42 5.78
N ASN A 200 14.01 26.40 6.75
CA ASN A 200 14.05 25.43 7.86
C ASN A 200 13.76 24.00 7.35
N ARG A 201 12.87 23.84 6.36
CA ARG A 201 12.57 22.53 5.78
C ARG A 201 13.70 21.97 4.91
N GLU A 202 14.54 22.83 4.31
CA GLU A 202 15.75 22.38 3.61
C GLU A 202 16.72 21.70 4.58
N ALA A 203 16.96 22.32 5.74
CA ALA A 203 17.84 21.77 6.77
C ALA A 203 17.31 20.42 7.30
N VAL A 204 16.00 20.34 7.56
CA VAL A 204 15.35 19.07 7.95
C VAL A 204 15.52 18.01 6.88
N ALA A 205 15.24 18.32 5.61
CA ALA A 205 15.36 17.36 4.51
C ALA A 205 16.80 16.83 4.33
N ARG A 206 17.81 17.69 4.51
CA ARG A 206 19.23 17.31 4.52
C ARG A 206 19.55 16.39 5.70
N LYS A 207 19.06 16.71 6.90
CA LYS A 207 19.30 15.91 8.11
C LYS A 207 18.64 14.53 8.02
N LEU A 208 17.39 14.45 7.55
CA LEU A 208 16.71 13.19 7.28
C LEU A 208 17.45 12.34 6.26
N THR A 209 18.02 12.98 5.22
CA THR A 209 18.82 12.28 4.22
C THR A 209 20.07 11.67 4.83
N LEU A 210 20.82 12.43 5.63
CA LEU A 210 21.99 11.90 6.35
C LEU A 210 21.59 10.73 7.25
N VAL A 211 20.55 10.88 8.08
CA VAL A 211 20.09 9.81 8.96
C VAL A 211 19.71 8.55 8.18
N SER A 212 19.03 8.68 7.03
CA SER A 212 18.67 7.55 6.18
C SER A 212 19.89 6.82 5.59
N GLU A 213 20.99 7.52 5.35
CA GLU A 213 22.24 6.93 4.85
C GLU A 213 23.02 6.19 5.95
N PHE A 214 23.01 6.73 7.18
CA PHE A 214 23.70 6.11 8.31
C PHE A 214 22.92 4.94 8.93
N ASN A 215 21.59 5.01 8.94
CA ASN A 215 20.73 3.98 9.50
C ASN A 215 20.05 3.16 8.40
N ARG A 216 20.60 1.97 8.12
CA ARG A 216 20.09 1.04 7.11
C ARG A 216 18.70 0.45 7.40
N GLY A 217 18.17 0.66 8.60
CA GLY A 217 16.80 0.29 8.99
C GLY A 217 15.89 1.51 9.15
N PHE A 218 16.31 2.69 8.67
CA PHE A 218 15.52 3.90 8.79
C PHE A 218 14.24 3.80 7.96
N VAL A 219 13.10 3.99 8.63
CA VAL A 219 11.78 4.10 8.02
C VAL A 219 11.16 5.40 8.49
N ALA A 220 10.71 6.23 7.56
CA ALA A 220 10.00 7.47 7.87
C ALA A 220 8.55 7.18 8.26
N ASP A 221 8.36 6.69 9.48
CA ASP A 221 7.07 6.29 10.01
C ASP A 221 6.28 7.45 10.63
N LYS A 222 5.05 7.16 11.09
CA LYS A 222 4.17 8.15 11.73
C LYS A 222 4.79 8.81 12.98
N ARG A 223 5.70 8.12 13.70
CA ARG A 223 6.35 8.71 14.88
C ARG A 223 7.34 9.77 14.46
N LEU A 224 8.14 9.51 13.43
CA LEU A 224 9.05 10.51 12.88
C LEU A 224 8.29 11.76 12.45
N TRP A 225 7.20 11.60 11.71
CA TRP A 225 6.41 12.74 11.24
C TRP A 225 5.82 13.56 12.39
N ARG A 226 5.30 12.90 13.43
CA ARG A 226 4.81 13.59 14.63
C ARG A 226 5.91 14.40 15.32
N TRP A 227 7.12 13.84 15.47
CA TRP A 227 8.24 14.58 16.05
C TRP A 227 8.69 15.77 15.20
N LEU A 228 8.60 15.64 13.87
CA LEU A 228 8.92 16.74 12.97
C LEU A 228 7.87 17.84 13.06
N ASP A 229 6.58 17.50 13.13
CA ASP A 229 5.51 18.48 13.29
C ASP A 229 5.67 19.23 14.63
N GLU A 230 5.87 18.50 15.74
CA GLU A 230 6.13 19.10 17.07
C GLU A 230 7.36 20.02 17.05
N ALA A 231 8.45 19.62 16.39
CA ALA A 231 9.69 20.39 16.34
C ALA A 231 9.67 21.57 15.36
N LEU A 232 8.70 21.60 14.43
CA LEU A 232 8.57 22.65 13.41
C LEU A 232 7.43 23.63 13.72
N ASP A 233 6.50 23.27 14.62
CA ASP A 233 5.45 24.16 15.13
C ASP A 233 5.95 25.10 16.26
N ASP A 234 7.12 24.83 16.84
CA ASP A 234 7.78 25.65 17.87
C ASP A 234 8.60 26.84 17.30
N ASP A 235 8.53 27.11 15.99
CA ASP A 235 9.22 28.21 15.27
C ASP A 235 8.25 29.26 14.67
#